data_AF-A0A845YAN9-F1
#
_entry.id   AF-A0A845YAN9-F1
#
_cell.length_a   1.000
_cell.length_b   1.000
_cell.length_c   1.000
_cell.angle_alpha   90.00
_cell.angle_beta   90.00
_cell.angle_gamma   90.00
#
_symmetry.space_group_name_H-M   'P 1'
#
loop_
_entity.id
_entity.type
_entity.pdbx_description
1 polymer ?
#
loop_
_entity_poly.entity_id
_entity_poly.type
_entity_poly.pdbx_seq_one_letter_code
_entity_poly.pdbx_strand_id
1 'polypeptide(L)'
;MQVTAVKKGKILILLEMLNDIPDGQTVTLEIIENRTHSDIANFGEGLEEFRRANNIEELELDIEEIFKDIRDQSSGREVIL
;
A
#
# COMPACT_ATOMS: atom_id res chain seq x y z
N MET A 1 24.21 -10.51 -5.35
CA MET A 1 23.83 -9.57 -4.28
C MET A 1 22.63 -8.79 -4.75
N GLN A 2 21.62 -8.59 -3.90
CA GLN A 2 20.47 -7.74 -4.20
C GLN A 2 20.53 -6.54 -3.26
N VAL A 3 20.39 -5.34 -3.81
CA VAL A 3 20.46 -4.08 -3.08
C VAL A 3 19.32 -3.18 -3.52
N THR A 4 18.85 -2.33 -2.62
CA THR A 4 17.74 -1.42 -2.94
C THR A 4 18.27 -0.03 -3.27
N ALA A 5 17.72 0.56 -4.33
CA ALA A 5 18.07 1.89 -4.79
C ALA A 5 16.84 2.75 -5.08
N VAL A 6 16.98 4.06 -4.92
CA VAL A 6 15.97 5.04 -5.29
C VAL A 6 16.40 5.77 -6.57
N LYS A 7 15.52 5.80 -7.58
CA LYS A 7 15.76 6.54 -8.82
C LYS A 7 15.49 8.03 -8.63
N LYS A 8 16.51 8.87 -8.87
CA LYS A 8 16.41 10.33 -8.92
C LYS A 8 16.87 10.82 -10.30
N GLY A 9 15.91 11.02 -11.21
CA GLY A 9 16.20 11.37 -12.60
C GLY A 9 16.95 10.26 -13.32
N LYS A 10 18.22 10.50 -13.66
CA LYS A 10 19.15 9.55 -14.31
C LYS A 10 20.11 8.86 -13.33
N ILE A 11 19.97 9.13 -12.03
CA ILE A 11 20.86 8.63 -10.97
C ILE A 11 20.11 7.59 -10.15
N LEU A 12 20.77 6.50 -9.79
CA LEU A 12 20.32 5.55 -8.78
C LEU A 12 21.10 5.81 -7.48
N ILE A 13 20.39 6.01 -6.38
CA ILE A 13 20.96 6.21 -5.05
C ILE A 13 20.77 4.92 -4.27
N LEU A 14 21.87 4.24 -3.95
CA LEU A 14 21.87 3.04 -3.12
C LEU A 14 21.54 3.40 -1.67
N LEU A 15 20.75 2.56 -1.01
CA LEU A 15 20.40 2.75 0.41
C LEU A 15 21.40 2.07 1.37
N GLU A 16 22.39 1.37 0.83
CA GLU A 16 23.38 0.58 1.56
C GLU A 16 24.78 0.73 0.92
N MET A 17 25.83 0.50 1.70
CA MET A 17 27.22 0.55 1.24
C MET A 17 27.63 -0.78 0.58
N LEU A 18 28.32 -0.71 -0.55
CA LEU A 18 28.78 -1.89 -1.30
C LEU A 18 30.24 -2.22 -0.96
N ASN A 19 30.50 -2.62 0.28
CA ASN A 19 31.88 -2.86 0.76
C ASN A 19 32.60 -4.00 0.02
N ASP A 20 31.85 -4.92 -0.60
CA ASP A 20 32.39 -6.06 -1.33
C ASP A 20 32.72 -5.75 -2.80
N ILE A 21 32.43 -4.53 -3.27
CA ILE A 21 32.71 -4.08 -4.65
C ILE A 21 33.80 -3.00 -4.61
N PRO A 22 35.02 -3.31 -5.09
CA PRO A 22 36.10 -2.34 -5.22
C PRO A 22 35.77 -1.12 -6.08
N ASP A 23 36.39 0.02 -5.72
CA ASP A 23 36.31 1.25 -6.50
C ASP A 23 36.80 1.04 -7.93
N GLY A 24 36.07 1.61 -8.90
CA GLY A 24 36.39 1.53 -10.33
C GLY A 24 35.94 0.24 -11.02
N GLN A 25 35.31 -0.69 -10.31
CA GLN A 25 34.74 -1.88 -10.92
C GLN A 25 33.43 -1.57 -11.68
N THR A 26 33.32 -2.05 -12.91
CA THR A 26 32.07 -2.01 -13.67
C THR A 26 31.07 -2.99 -13.09
N VAL A 27 29.85 -2.53 -12.81
CA VAL A 27 28.73 -3.35 -12.35
C VAL A 27 27.61 -3.35 -13.39
N THR A 28 26.98 -4.51 -13.58
CA THR A 28 25.76 -4.64 -14.38
C THR A 28 24.56 -4.58 -13.45
N LEU A 29 23.59 -3.75 -13.80
CA LEU A 29 22.37 -3.56 -13.00
C LEU A 29 21.21 -4.29 -13.67
N GLU A 30 20.52 -5.12 -12.89
CA GLU A 30 19.21 -5.65 -13.25
C GLU A 30 18.15 -4.90 -12.45
N ILE A 31 17.23 -4.22 -13.15
CA ILE A 31 16.14 -3.50 -12.53
C ILE A 31 14.97 -4.46 -12.41
N ILE A 32 14.74 -4.94 -11.19
CA ILE A 32 13.52 -5.67 -10.85
C ILE A 32 12.52 -4.61 -10.41
N GLU A 33 11.48 -4.38 -11.22
CA GLU A 33 10.35 -3.55 -10.80
C GLU A 33 9.66 -4.24 -9.62
N ASN A 34 10.05 -3.87 -8.41
CA ASN A 34 9.16 -4.01 -7.27
C ASN A 34 8.02 -3.03 -7.54
N ARG A 35 6.87 -3.58 -7.92
CA ARG A 35 5.63 -2.85 -8.12
C ARG A 35 5.29 -2.09 -6.83
N THR A 36 5.85 -0.91 -6.66
CA THR A 36 5.54 -0.01 -5.55
C THR A 36 4.14 0.52 -5.78
N HIS A 37 3.15 -0.15 -5.17
CA HIS A 37 1.81 0.39 -4.85
C HIS A 37 1.00 1.02 -6.00
N SER A 38 1.47 1.00 -7.25
CA SER A 38 0.73 1.45 -8.44
C SER A 38 0.05 0.29 -9.18
N ASP A 39 0.43 -0.95 -8.86
CA ASP A 39 -0.32 -2.18 -9.16
C ASP A 39 -1.11 -2.67 -7.92
N ILE A 40 -1.23 -1.83 -6.89
CA ILE A 40 -2.27 -2.05 -5.91
C ILE A 40 -3.53 -1.58 -6.59
N ALA A 41 -4.29 -2.57 -7.05
CA ALA A 41 -5.73 -2.57 -7.05
C ALA A 41 -6.24 -1.31 -6.34
N ASN A 42 -6.80 -0.35 -7.09
CA ASN A 42 -7.28 0.92 -6.52
C ASN A 42 -7.99 0.60 -5.20
N PHE A 43 -7.87 1.40 -4.13
CA PHE A 43 -8.36 1.02 -2.78
C PHE A 43 -9.69 0.22 -2.78
N GLY A 44 -10.64 0.58 -3.66
CA GLY A 44 -11.86 -0.20 -3.94
C GLY A 44 -11.64 -1.65 -4.41
N GLU A 45 -10.81 -1.92 -5.42
CA GLU A 45 -10.47 -3.27 -5.88
C GLU A 45 -9.81 -4.10 -4.77
N GLY A 46 -8.86 -3.52 -4.01
CA GLY A 46 -8.25 -4.21 -2.87
C GLY A 46 -9.25 -4.49 -1.74
N LEU A 47 -10.20 -3.59 -1.52
CA LEU A 47 -11.29 -3.78 -0.58
C LEU A 47 -12.26 -4.87 -1.04
N GLU A 48 -12.56 -4.96 -2.34
CA GLU A 48 -13.40 -6.03 -2.90
C GLU A 48 -12.73 -7.40 -2.75
N GLU A 49 -11.45 -7.53 -3.09
CA GLU A 49 -10.70 -8.78 -2.91
C GLU A 49 -10.67 -9.21 -1.44
N PHE A 50 -10.43 -8.27 -0.52
CA PHE A 50 -10.48 -8.54 0.92
C PHE A 50 -11.85 -9.03 1.37
N ARG A 51 -12.94 -8.40 0.92
CA ARG A 51 -14.32 -8.80 1.25
C ARG A 51 -14.63 -10.21 0.74
N ARG A 52 -14.23 -10.53 -0.49
CA ARG A 52 -14.41 -11.87 -1.08
C ARG A 52 -13.58 -12.92 -0.36
N ALA A 53 -12.30 -12.66 -0.08
CA ALA A 53 -11.41 -13.61 0.58
C ALA A 53 -11.85 -13.98 2.00
N ASN A 54 -12.57 -13.08 2.67
CA ASN A 54 -13.04 -13.27 4.05
C ASN A 54 -14.56 -13.55 4.13
N ASN A 55 -15.24 -13.78 2.99
CA ASN A 55 -16.69 -13.97 2.90
C ASN A 55 -17.49 -12.97 3.75
N ILE A 56 -17.08 -11.69 3.73
CA ILE A 56 -17.69 -10.67 4.60
C ILE A 56 -19.17 -10.45 4.27
N GLU A 57 -19.58 -10.67 3.02
CA GLU A 57 -20.98 -10.58 2.60
C GLU A 57 -21.86 -11.71 3.18
N GLU A 58 -21.27 -12.85 3.55
CA GLU A 58 -21.97 -13.96 4.20
C GLU A 58 -21.90 -13.88 5.74
N LEU A 59 -21.10 -12.97 6.28
CA LEU A 59 -21.12 -12.69 7.70
C LEU A 59 -22.40 -11.90 7.99
N GLU A 60 -23.26 -12.44 8.85
CA GLU A 60 -24.41 -11.73 9.43
C GLU A 60 -23.93 -10.66 10.42
N LEU A 61 -23.16 -9.69 9.93
CA LEU A 61 -22.63 -8.60 10.73
C LEU A 61 -23.78 -7.64 11.06
N ASP A 62 -24.09 -7.52 12.34
CA ASP A 62 -24.89 -6.40 12.83
C ASP A 62 -24.00 -5.13 12.85
N ILE A 63 -24.01 -4.43 11.72
CA ILE A 63 -23.25 -3.19 11.53
C ILE A 63 -23.67 -2.12 12.55
N GLU A 64 -24.93 -2.12 12.99
CA GLU A 64 -25.39 -1.17 13.99
C GLU A 64 -24.79 -1.48 15.36
N GLU A 65 -24.70 -2.76 15.73
CA GLU A 65 -24.06 -3.18 16.98
C GLU A 65 -22.54 -2.90 16.95
N ILE A 66 -21.84 -3.32 15.89
CA ILE A 66 -20.38 -3.25 15.79
C ILE A 66 -19.86 -1.80 15.85
N PHE A 67 -20.56 -0.88 15.20
CA PHE A 67 -20.11 0.51 15.07
C PHE A 67 -20.85 1.49 15.97
N LYS A 68 -21.72 1.00 16.87
CA LYS A 68 -22.55 1.81 17.76
C LYS A 68 -21.77 2.90 18.50
N ASP A 69 -20.61 2.53 19.03
CA ASP A 69 -19.78 3.38 19.88
C ASP A 69 -18.79 4.26 19.08
N ILE A 70 -18.62 3.99 17.78
CA ILE A 70 -17.72 4.72 16.89
C ILE A 70 -18.50 5.78 16.09
N ARG A 71 -19.73 5.47 15.70
CA ARG A 71 -20.55 6.33 14.85
C ARG A 71 -21.22 7.40 15.69
N ASP A 72 -21.18 8.65 15.21
CA ASP A 72 -21.98 9.71 15.79
C ASP A 72 -23.47 9.34 15.67
N GLN A 73 -24.12 9.21 16.83
CA GLN A 73 -25.56 8.91 16.93
C GLN A 73 -26.42 10.18 17.00
N SER A 74 -25.80 11.36 16.89
CA SER A 74 -26.56 12.60 16.82
C SER A 74 -27.50 12.58 15.62
N SER A 75 -28.69 13.16 15.77
CA SER A 75 -29.72 13.23 14.71
C SER A 75 -29.33 14.13 13.53
N GLY A 76 -28.06 14.48 13.41
CA GLY A 76 -27.59 15.59 12.59
C GLY A 76 -28.19 16.93 13.05
N ARG A 77 -27.82 17.98 12.34
CA ARG A 77 -28.45 19.30 12.45
C ARG A 77 -29.17 19.58 11.14
N GLU A 78 -30.41 20.05 11.20
CA GLU A 78 -31.09 20.57 10.02
C GLU A 78 -30.30 21.79 9.49
N VAL A 79 -29.76 21.66 8.28
CA VAL A 79 -29.15 22.77 7.55
C VAL A 79 -30.23 23.36 6.66
N ILE A 80 -30.70 24.56 7.00
CA ILE A 80 -31.52 25.37 6.10
C ILE A 80 -30.58 25.89 5.01
N LEU A 81 -30.79 25.44 3.77
CA LEU A 81 -30.05 25.88 2.58
C LEU A 81 -30.57 27.21 2.04
#